data_AF-A0A7V0Z9Y1-F1
#
_entry.id   AF-A0A7V0Z9Y1-F1
#
_cell.length_a   1.000
_cell.length_b   1.000
_cell.length_c   1.000
_cell.angle_alpha   90.00
_cell.angle_beta   90.00
_cell.angle_gamma   90.00
#
_symmetry.space_group_name_H-M   'P 1'
#
loop_
_entity.id
_entity.type
_entity.pdbx_description
1 polymer ?
#
loop_
_entity_poly.entity_id
_entity_poly.type
_entity_poly.pdbx_seq_one_letter_code
_entity_poly.pdbx_strand_id
1 'polypeptide(L)'
;MSEKVEGTFYLDGLIEGPLPSIPDAEEKLRAWTRKTARQNLRFNLEVDGGTFSLLGSTPPVPVDTLIESPERAVVHALEELLRAFPPTERTSLVSTVHSIEYRVNFEIQTLYAIGPDGSVQTRQRDVETKTTAPPQPLTSKQKLKMVLMGLLVAVALVGISAIFIDYRGMIADIVDELTPLDVTQIEVKADPFAEYFTVSQKTINKKNRTLVLTLQREAGFPLDVSALQRAYDQATKLPRRLALEALAQGYVRCERFDKDGRFLDVSLVRIEPLRTHPTIQIALPLPRDKRLGRVSLSY
;
A
#
# COMPACT_ATOMS: atom_id res chain seq x y z
N MET A 1 -0.43 6.00 40.61
CA MET A 1 -1.86 6.27 40.85
C MET A 1 -2.46 6.69 39.52
N SER A 2 -3.46 5.96 39.03
CA SER A 2 -4.24 6.37 37.85
C SER A 2 -5.00 7.67 38.16
N GLU A 3 -5.14 8.53 37.16
CA GLU A 3 -5.93 9.76 37.29
C GLU A 3 -7.42 9.42 37.47
N LYS A 4 -8.08 10.04 38.46
CA LYS A 4 -9.50 9.82 38.78
C LYS A 4 -10.38 10.71 37.91
N VAL A 5 -10.56 10.31 36.66
CA VAL A 5 -11.31 11.09 35.66
C VAL A 5 -12.81 10.87 35.81
N GLU A 6 -13.58 11.94 35.88
CA GLU A 6 -15.04 11.89 35.97
C GLU A 6 -15.66 11.16 34.78
N GLY A 7 -16.68 10.35 35.06
CA GLY A 7 -17.35 9.54 34.05
C GLY A 7 -16.53 8.33 33.62
N THR A 8 -15.55 7.88 34.40
CA THR A 8 -14.82 6.63 34.15
C THR A 8 -15.14 5.54 35.17
N PHE A 9 -15.06 4.31 34.71
CA PHE A 9 -15.34 3.09 35.45
C PHE A 9 -14.13 2.16 35.38
N TYR A 10 -13.85 1.50 36.49
CA TYR A 10 -12.80 0.50 36.64
C TYR A 10 -13.37 -0.75 37.31
N LEU A 11 -12.92 -1.93 36.86
CA LEU A 11 -13.34 -3.24 37.39
C LEU A 11 -12.09 -4.05 37.72
N ASP A 12 -12.08 -4.61 38.92
CA ASP A 12 -10.99 -5.41 39.46
C ASP A 12 -11.51 -6.53 40.36
N GLY A 13 -10.62 -7.42 40.78
CA GLY A 13 -10.91 -8.54 41.66
C GLY A 13 -11.07 -9.85 40.91
N LEU A 14 -11.31 -10.91 41.68
CA LEU A 14 -11.19 -12.29 41.24
C LEU A 14 -12.51 -13.04 41.42
N ILE A 15 -12.82 -13.95 40.50
CA ILE A 15 -13.80 -15.01 40.71
C ILE A 15 -13.07 -16.34 40.57
N GLU A 16 -13.20 -17.22 41.56
CA GLU A 16 -12.53 -18.52 41.55
C GLU A 16 -13.46 -19.63 42.02
N GLY A 17 -13.19 -20.85 41.57
CA GLY A 17 -13.93 -22.03 41.98
C GLY A 17 -13.63 -23.26 41.12
N PRO A 18 -14.31 -24.39 41.40
CA PRO A 18 -14.20 -25.59 40.58
C PRO A 18 -14.83 -25.34 39.19
N LEU A 19 -14.30 -26.01 38.17
CA LEU A 19 -14.97 -26.05 36.87
C LEU A 19 -16.36 -26.68 37.01
N PRO A 20 -17.38 -26.16 36.30
CA PRO A 20 -18.72 -26.73 36.37
C PRO A 20 -18.75 -28.14 35.80
N SER A 21 -19.56 -29.02 36.40
CA SER A 21 -19.70 -30.43 35.97
C SER A 21 -20.56 -30.58 34.71
N ILE A 22 -20.25 -29.80 33.68
CA ILE A 22 -20.96 -29.79 32.39
C ILE A 22 -20.00 -30.05 31.24
N PRO A 23 -20.49 -30.60 30.11
CA PRO A 23 -19.69 -30.68 28.89
C PRO A 23 -19.24 -29.29 28.44
N ASP A 24 -17.99 -29.22 27.99
CA ASP A 24 -17.36 -28.04 27.40
C ASP A 24 -17.34 -26.81 28.35
N ALA A 25 -17.23 -27.05 29.65
CA ALA A 25 -17.18 -26.03 30.70
C ALA A 25 -16.16 -24.92 30.40
N GLU A 26 -14.92 -25.29 30.08
CA GLU A 26 -13.86 -24.34 29.74
C GLU A 26 -14.22 -23.51 28.51
N GLU A 27 -14.75 -24.13 27.45
CA GLU A 27 -15.12 -23.43 26.23
C GLU A 27 -16.23 -22.40 26.49
N LYS A 28 -17.22 -22.76 27.32
CA LYS A 28 -18.31 -21.85 27.73
C LYS A 28 -17.78 -20.65 28.53
N LEU A 29 -16.85 -20.87 29.46
CA LEU A 29 -16.19 -19.78 30.20
C LEU A 29 -15.37 -18.88 29.26
N ARG A 30 -14.65 -19.46 28.29
CA ARG A 30 -13.93 -18.71 27.24
C ARG A 30 -14.90 -17.93 26.33
N ALA A 31 -16.07 -18.48 26.02
CA ALA A 31 -17.07 -17.78 25.24
C ALA A 31 -17.67 -16.60 26.01
N TRP A 32 -17.96 -16.79 27.30
CA TRP A 32 -18.46 -15.75 28.19
C TRP A 32 -17.45 -14.59 28.31
N THR A 33 -16.17 -14.87 28.56
CA THR A 33 -15.12 -13.83 28.64
C THR A 33 -15.00 -13.01 27.35
N ARG A 34 -15.08 -13.66 26.18
CA ARG A 34 -15.11 -12.96 24.89
C ARG A 34 -16.35 -12.10 24.72
N LYS A 35 -17.50 -12.54 25.23
CA LYS A 35 -18.77 -11.80 25.16
C LYS A 35 -18.72 -10.55 26.05
N THR A 36 -18.30 -10.68 27.30
CA THR A 36 -18.21 -9.55 28.25
C THR A 36 -17.16 -8.53 27.82
N ALA A 37 -16.05 -8.98 27.23
CA ALA A 37 -15.04 -8.07 26.67
C ALA A 37 -15.59 -7.14 25.57
N ARG A 38 -16.56 -7.61 24.77
CA ARG A 38 -17.26 -6.77 23.76
C ARG A 38 -18.17 -5.71 24.38
N GLN A 39 -18.52 -5.88 25.65
CA GLN A 39 -19.31 -4.94 26.45
C GLN A 39 -18.42 -4.07 27.34
N ASN A 40 -17.11 -4.02 27.07
CA ASN A 40 -16.11 -3.32 27.87
C ASN A 40 -15.93 -3.83 29.31
N LEU A 41 -16.41 -5.05 29.63
CA LEU A 41 -16.14 -5.74 30.89
C LEU A 41 -15.11 -6.83 30.66
N ARG A 42 -13.84 -6.58 31.01
CA ARG A 42 -12.74 -7.51 30.69
C ARG A 42 -12.42 -8.42 31.87
N PHE A 43 -12.45 -9.72 31.59
CA PHE A 43 -12.00 -10.78 32.49
C PHE A 43 -10.97 -11.66 31.80
N ASN A 44 -9.88 -11.97 32.51
CA ASN A 44 -8.88 -12.93 32.07
C ASN A 44 -9.17 -14.29 32.72
N LEU A 45 -9.36 -15.33 31.90
CA LEU A 45 -9.64 -16.69 32.37
C LEU A 45 -8.35 -17.51 32.40
N GLU A 46 -8.09 -18.10 33.56
CA GLU A 46 -7.10 -19.15 33.79
C GLU A 46 -7.84 -20.42 34.24
N VAL A 47 -7.40 -21.58 33.73
CA VAL A 47 -7.97 -22.89 34.05
C VAL A 47 -6.81 -23.83 34.34
N ASP A 48 -6.81 -24.40 35.53
CA ASP A 48 -5.78 -25.35 35.97
C ASP A 48 -6.38 -26.39 36.93
N GLY A 49 -5.98 -27.65 36.75
CA GLY A 49 -6.29 -28.73 37.70
C GLY A 49 -7.77 -28.96 38.02
N GLY A 50 -8.70 -28.64 37.11
CA GLY A 50 -10.14 -28.77 37.37
C GLY A 50 -10.77 -27.57 38.09
N THR A 51 -10.01 -26.50 38.28
CA THR A 51 -10.45 -25.21 38.83
C THR A 51 -10.29 -24.11 37.79
N PHE A 52 -10.97 -22.99 37.99
CA PHE A 52 -10.81 -21.80 37.16
C PHE A 52 -10.66 -20.55 38.02
N SER A 53 -10.03 -19.54 37.42
CA SER A 53 -9.85 -18.22 37.98
C SER A 53 -10.16 -17.17 36.90
N LEU A 54 -10.99 -16.19 37.24
CA LEU A 54 -11.37 -15.06 36.40
C LEU A 54 -10.91 -13.77 37.08
N LEU A 55 -9.88 -13.16 36.54
CA LEU A 55 -9.40 -11.85 37.01
C LEU A 55 -10.10 -10.75 36.22
N GLY A 56 -10.92 -9.96 36.90
CA GLY A 56 -11.42 -8.69 36.39
C GLY A 56 -10.26 -7.72 36.24
N SER A 57 -10.03 -7.21 35.04
CA SER A 57 -8.97 -6.23 34.79
C SER A 57 -9.37 -5.35 33.64
N THR A 58 -10.17 -4.33 33.95
CA THR A 58 -10.60 -3.35 32.96
C THR A 58 -9.82 -2.07 33.18
N PRO A 59 -8.99 -1.58 32.23
CA PRO A 59 -8.42 -0.23 32.36
C PRO A 59 -9.56 0.79 32.48
N PRO A 60 -9.35 2.00 33.04
CA PRO A 60 -10.41 2.99 33.15
C PRO A 60 -11.13 3.21 31.81
N VAL A 61 -12.41 2.88 31.76
CA VAL A 61 -13.26 3.04 30.57
C VAL A 61 -14.32 4.10 30.81
N PRO A 62 -14.71 4.89 29.79
CA PRO A 62 -15.83 5.82 29.92
C PRO A 62 -17.14 5.08 30.24
N VAL A 63 -17.91 5.56 31.23
CA VAL A 63 -19.18 4.96 31.67
C VAL A 63 -20.23 4.91 30.56
N ASP A 64 -20.22 5.89 29.66
CA ASP A 64 -21.12 5.98 28.49
C ASP A 64 -20.88 4.89 27.43
N THR A 65 -19.75 4.19 27.49
CA THR A 65 -19.47 3.02 26.64
C THR A 65 -20.08 1.73 27.15
N LEU A 66 -20.66 1.73 28.36
CA LEU A 66 -21.42 0.61 28.92
C LEU A 66 -22.87 0.68 28.45
N ILE A 67 -23.48 -0.48 28.21
CA ILE A 67 -24.89 -0.57 27.74
C ILE A 67 -25.86 -0.08 28.82
N GLU A 68 -25.52 -0.28 30.09
CA GLU A 68 -26.31 0.06 31.26
C GLU A 68 -25.44 0.74 32.32
N SER A 69 -26.03 1.09 33.46
CA SER A 69 -25.24 1.56 34.61
C SER A 69 -24.18 0.53 35.00
N PRO A 70 -22.99 0.96 35.49
CA PRO A 70 -21.90 0.03 35.73
C PRO A 70 -22.25 -1.11 36.70
N GLU A 71 -23.01 -0.80 37.76
CA GLU A 71 -23.53 -1.82 38.68
C GLU A 71 -24.32 -2.91 37.95
N ARG A 72 -25.32 -2.52 37.15
CA ARG A 72 -26.20 -3.46 36.45
C ARG A 72 -25.47 -4.25 35.39
N ALA A 73 -24.57 -3.59 34.65
CA ALA A 73 -23.76 -4.25 33.63
C ALA A 73 -22.92 -5.40 34.22
N VAL A 74 -22.28 -5.17 35.38
CA VAL A 74 -21.50 -6.20 36.07
C VAL A 74 -22.42 -7.27 36.67
N VAL A 75 -23.50 -6.91 37.35
CA VAL A 75 -24.46 -7.89 37.90
C VAL A 75 -24.99 -8.81 36.82
N HIS A 76 -25.43 -8.26 35.69
CA HIS A 76 -25.95 -9.06 34.58
C HIS A 76 -24.90 -9.99 33.99
N ALA A 77 -23.66 -9.52 33.83
CA ALA A 77 -22.56 -10.37 33.37
C ALA A 77 -22.27 -11.52 34.34
N LEU A 78 -22.27 -11.25 35.65
CA LEU A 78 -22.07 -12.26 36.70
C LEU A 78 -23.25 -13.24 36.79
N GLU A 79 -24.48 -12.77 36.68
CA GLU A 79 -25.65 -13.65 36.61
C GLU A 79 -25.61 -14.55 35.38
N GLU A 80 -25.17 -14.04 34.23
CA GLU A 80 -24.97 -14.84 33.02
C GLU A 80 -23.89 -15.92 33.25
N LEU A 81 -22.79 -15.56 33.93
CA LEU A 81 -21.76 -16.53 34.32
C LEU A 81 -22.37 -17.63 35.19
N LEU A 82 -23.11 -17.26 36.25
CA LEU A 82 -23.72 -18.21 37.18
C LEU A 82 -24.76 -19.13 36.52
N ARG A 83 -25.42 -18.69 35.43
CA ARG A 83 -26.32 -19.54 34.63
C ARG A 83 -25.57 -20.66 33.92
N ALA A 84 -24.27 -20.53 33.67
CA ALA A 84 -23.45 -21.62 33.16
C ALA A 84 -23.22 -22.73 34.20
N PHE A 85 -23.44 -22.46 35.49
CA PHE A 85 -23.24 -23.43 36.56
C PHE A 85 -24.57 -24.10 36.98
N PRO A 86 -24.55 -25.42 37.26
CA PRO A 86 -25.62 -26.08 37.98
C PRO A 86 -25.93 -25.36 39.30
N PRO A 87 -27.21 -25.20 39.71
CA PRO A 87 -27.55 -24.45 40.92
C PRO A 87 -26.84 -24.90 42.19
N THR A 88 -26.56 -26.20 42.31
CA THR A 88 -25.85 -26.81 43.45
C THR A 88 -24.37 -26.46 43.52
N GLU A 89 -23.77 -26.03 42.40
CA GLU A 89 -22.33 -25.73 42.31
C GLU A 89 -22.04 -24.23 42.49
N ARG A 90 -23.04 -23.36 42.32
CA ARG A 90 -22.85 -21.89 42.39
C ARG A 90 -22.30 -21.40 43.72
N THR A 91 -22.64 -22.07 44.82
CA THR A 91 -22.21 -21.71 46.17
C THR A 91 -20.74 -22.04 46.44
N SER A 92 -20.09 -22.82 45.57
CA SER A 92 -18.65 -23.11 45.64
C SER A 92 -17.78 -22.01 45.03
N LEU A 93 -18.39 -21.02 44.38
CA LEU A 93 -17.70 -19.91 43.75
C LEU A 93 -17.44 -18.79 44.76
N VAL A 94 -16.24 -18.24 44.72
CA VAL A 94 -15.85 -17.08 45.53
C VAL A 94 -15.63 -15.90 44.61
N SER A 95 -16.15 -14.74 44.98
CA SER A 95 -15.97 -13.49 44.23
C SER A 95 -15.44 -12.38 45.15
N THR A 96 -14.35 -11.75 44.71
CA THR A 96 -13.79 -10.50 45.24
C THR A 96 -13.91 -9.36 44.22
N VAL A 97 -14.72 -9.57 43.17
CA VAL A 97 -14.93 -8.59 42.12
C VAL A 97 -15.52 -7.33 42.72
N HIS A 98 -14.92 -6.20 42.39
CA HIS A 98 -15.36 -4.90 42.78
C HIS A 98 -15.15 -3.91 41.65
N SER A 99 -15.93 -2.84 41.67
CA SER A 99 -15.81 -1.76 40.71
C SER A 99 -15.72 -0.41 41.39
N ILE A 100 -15.17 0.54 40.64
CA ILE A 100 -15.08 1.94 41.02
C ILE A 100 -15.62 2.78 39.87
N GLU A 101 -16.66 3.57 40.13
CA GLU A 101 -17.17 4.59 39.21
C GLU A 101 -16.80 5.98 39.75
N TYR A 102 -16.09 6.78 38.96
CA TYR A 102 -15.74 8.15 39.32
C TYR A 102 -16.83 9.11 38.86
N ARG A 103 -17.57 9.67 39.82
CA ARG A 103 -18.53 10.76 39.62
C ARG A 103 -17.93 12.08 40.08
N VAL A 104 -18.63 13.18 39.83
CA VAL A 104 -18.20 14.52 40.26
C VAL A 104 -18.02 14.53 41.79
N ASN A 105 -16.77 14.62 42.25
CA ASN A 105 -16.35 14.61 43.67
C ASN A 105 -16.62 13.32 44.46
N PHE A 106 -16.99 12.23 43.81
CA PHE A 106 -17.27 10.96 44.48
C PHE A 106 -16.69 9.78 43.70
N GLU A 107 -16.25 8.75 44.42
CA GLU A 107 -16.07 7.42 43.85
C GLU A 107 -17.10 6.48 44.45
N ILE A 108 -17.82 5.80 43.57
CA ILE A 108 -18.78 4.77 43.97
C ILE A 108 -18.05 3.45 43.91
N GLN A 109 -17.88 2.83 45.07
CA GLN A 109 -17.25 1.53 45.19
C GLN A 109 -18.33 0.46 45.36
N THR A 110 -18.37 -0.51 44.46
CA THR A 110 -19.34 -1.60 44.50
C THR A 110 -18.63 -2.93 44.59
N LEU A 111 -18.96 -3.73 45.61
CA LEU A 111 -18.50 -5.11 45.75
C LEU A 111 -19.60 -6.06 45.24
N TYR A 112 -19.20 -7.06 44.44
CA TYR A 112 -20.08 -8.09 43.88
C TYR A 112 -19.70 -9.45 44.48
N ALA A 113 -20.47 -9.90 45.45
CA ALA A 113 -20.26 -11.18 46.13
C ALA A 113 -21.23 -12.24 45.59
N ILE A 114 -20.85 -13.52 45.68
CA ILE A 114 -21.76 -14.64 45.41
C ILE A 114 -22.36 -15.06 46.75
N GLY A 115 -23.68 -14.99 46.85
CA GLY A 115 -24.44 -15.30 48.05
C GLY A 115 -24.53 -16.80 48.33
N PRO A 116 -24.97 -17.18 49.55
CA PRO A 116 -25.13 -18.58 49.94
C PRO A 116 -26.26 -19.31 49.16
N ASP A 117 -27.11 -18.56 48.47
CA ASP A 117 -28.15 -19.04 47.55
C ASP A 117 -27.66 -19.14 46.10
N GLY A 118 -26.38 -18.81 45.85
CA GLY A 118 -25.80 -18.78 44.51
C GLY A 118 -26.31 -17.62 43.65
N SER A 119 -26.79 -16.53 44.26
CA SER A 119 -27.14 -15.28 43.59
C SER A 119 -26.02 -14.23 43.71
N VAL A 120 -26.04 -13.19 42.88
CA VAL A 120 -25.09 -12.06 43.00
C VAL A 120 -25.64 -11.07 44.02
N GLN A 121 -24.86 -10.77 45.05
CA GLN A 121 -25.16 -9.74 46.04
C GLN A 121 -24.28 -8.52 45.82
N THR A 122 -24.89 -7.34 45.74
CA THR A 122 -24.16 -6.07 45.62
C THR A 122 -24.08 -5.34 46.95
N ARG A 123 -22.93 -4.75 47.24
CA ARG A 123 -22.75 -3.79 48.33
C ARG A 123 -22.07 -2.55 47.79
N GLN A 124 -22.76 -1.43 47.84
CA GLN A 124 -22.27 -0.15 47.36
C GLN A 124 -21.94 0.78 48.52
N ARG A 125 -20.88 1.57 48.36
CA ARG A 125 -20.62 2.75 49.18
C ARG A 125 -20.13 3.91 48.32
N ASP A 126 -20.49 5.11 48.73
CA ASP A 126 -20.03 6.35 48.12
C ASP A 126 -18.90 6.93 48.99
N VAL A 127 -17.78 7.30 48.36
CA VAL A 127 -16.61 7.85 49.03
C VAL A 127 -16.27 9.20 48.40
N GLU A 128 -16.18 10.26 49.21
CA GLU A 128 -15.74 11.56 48.73
C GLU A 128 -14.30 11.49 48.22
N THR A 129 -14.08 11.92 46.98
CA THR A 129 -12.74 11.97 46.38
C THR A 129 -12.65 13.12 45.39
N LYS A 130 -11.46 13.72 45.26
CA LYS A 130 -11.22 14.71 44.20
C LYS A 130 -11.12 14.00 42.84
N THR A 131 -11.95 14.42 41.90
CA THR A 131 -11.98 13.94 40.51
C THR A 131 -11.57 15.04 39.53
N THR A 132 -11.13 14.65 38.32
CA THR A 132 -10.80 15.58 37.23
C THR A 132 -11.82 15.45 36.10
N ALA A 133 -12.30 16.59 35.58
CA ALA A 133 -13.21 16.59 34.44
C ALA A 133 -12.51 16.00 33.20
N PRO A 134 -13.24 15.28 32.32
CA PRO A 134 -12.65 14.69 31.13
C PRO A 134 -12.07 15.76 30.19
N PRO A 135 -10.98 15.46 29.46
CA PRO A 135 -10.42 16.39 28.48
C PRO A 135 -11.46 16.71 27.42
N GLN A 136 -11.68 18.01 27.16
CA GLN A 136 -12.69 18.44 26.19
C GLN A 136 -12.33 17.94 24.78
N PRO A 137 -13.28 17.33 24.04
CA PRO A 137 -13.01 16.90 22.68
C PRO A 137 -12.64 18.11 21.81
N LEU A 138 -11.64 17.92 20.96
CA LEU A 138 -11.21 18.96 20.01
C LEU A 138 -12.37 19.37 19.13
N THR A 139 -12.70 20.66 19.16
CA THR A 139 -13.74 21.23 18.30
C THR A 139 -13.33 21.11 16.83
N SER A 140 -14.29 21.05 15.90
CA SER A 140 -14.02 20.98 14.46
C SER A 140 -13.12 22.14 13.98
N LYS A 141 -13.26 23.32 14.60
CA LYS A 141 -12.39 24.49 14.33
C LYS A 141 -10.94 24.24 14.75
N GLN A 142 -10.71 23.62 15.91
CA GLN A 142 -9.37 23.27 16.37
C GLN A 142 -8.73 22.17 15.51
N LYS A 143 -9.52 21.16 15.10
CA LYS A 143 -9.05 20.13 14.16
C LYS A 143 -8.59 20.74 12.83
N LEU A 144 -9.40 21.63 12.24
CA LEU A 144 -9.04 22.32 11.01
C LEU A 144 -7.77 23.17 11.17
N LYS A 145 -7.64 23.90 12.28
CA LYS A 145 -6.44 24.70 12.57
C LYS A 145 -5.18 23.83 12.66
N MET A 146 -5.26 22.66 13.28
CA MET A 146 -4.12 21.73 13.33
C MET A 146 -3.75 21.18 11.95
N VAL A 147 -4.73 20.81 11.12
CA VAL A 147 -4.48 20.35 9.75
C VAL A 147 -3.79 21.44 8.93
N LEU A 148 -4.28 22.69 9.00
CA LEU A 148 -3.67 23.82 8.32
C LEU A 148 -2.24 24.08 8.79
N MET A 149 -2.00 24.00 10.10
CA MET A 149 -0.66 24.18 10.67
C MET A 149 0.30 23.08 10.20
N GLY A 150 -0.15 21.82 10.18
CA GLY A 150 0.61 20.71 9.64
C GLY A 150 0.95 20.88 8.15
N LEU A 151 -0.03 21.33 7.36
CA LEU A 151 0.19 21.63 5.94
C LEU A 151 1.21 22.74 5.74
N LEU A 152 1.15 23.79 6.55
CA LEU A 152 2.07 24.92 6.47
C LEU A 152 3.51 24.50 6.79
N VAL A 153 3.70 23.65 7.80
CA VAL A 153 5.01 23.06 8.11
C VAL A 153 5.50 22.19 6.96
N ALA A 154 4.64 21.36 6.37
CA ALA A 154 5.01 20.52 5.23
C ALA A 154 5.44 21.35 4.01
N VAL A 155 4.68 22.41 3.68
CA VAL A 155 5.02 23.33 2.59
C VAL A 155 6.34 24.04 2.85
N ALA A 156 6.59 24.48 4.08
CA ALA A 156 7.86 25.09 4.45
C ALA A 156 9.04 24.12 4.26
N LEU A 157 8.89 22.86 4.69
CA LEU A 157 9.90 21.82 4.51
C LEU A 157 10.17 21.53 3.04
N VAL A 158 9.13 21.42 2.21
CA VAL A 158 9.26 21.23 0.76
C VAL A 158 9.92 22.45 0.10
N GLY A 159 9.59 23.66 0.54
CA GLY A 159 10.23 24.89 0.06
C GLY A 159 11.72 24.94 0.36
N ILE A 160 12.13 24.52 1.57
CA ILE A 160 13.55 24.43 1.96
C ILE A 160 14.26 23.34 1.14
N SER A 161 13.64 22.18 0.97
CA SER A 161 14.25 21.08 0.20
C SER A 161 14.35 21.37 -1.28
N ALA A 162 13.50 22.25 -1.84
CA ALA A 162 13.54 22.65 -3.25
C ALA A 162 14.83 23.41 -3.64
N ILE A 163 15.62 23.91 -2.68
CA ILE A 163 16.95 24.47 -2.94
C ILE A 163 17.95 23.37 -3.36
N PHE A 164 17.76 22.15 -2.87
CA PHE A 164 18.68 21.03 -3.06
C PHE A 164 18.15 19.99 -4.06
N ILE A 165 16.83 19.89 -4.19
CA ILE A 165 16.16 18.87 -5.00
C ILE A 165 15.41 19.55 -6.15
N ASP A 166 15.76 19.16 -7.38
CA ASP A 166 15.00 19.57 -8.56
C ASP A 166 13.70 18.76 -8.67
N TYR A 167 12.70 19.17 -7.89
CA TYR A 167 11.36 18.57 -7.95
C TYR A 167 10.71 18.74 -9.33
N ARG A 168 11.06 19.79 -10.09
CA ARG A 168 10.53 19.97 -11.45
C ARG A 168 11.09 18.90 -12.38
N GLY A 169 12.39 18.66 -12.34
CA GLY A 169 13.05 17.58 -13.06
C GLY A 169 12.50 16.21 -12.66
N MET A 170 12.37 15.96 -11.35
CA MET A 170 11.84 14.69 -10.84
C MET A 170 10.38 14.42 -11.27
N ILE A 171 9.52 15.45 -11.25
CA ILE A 171 8.15 15.34 -11.77
C ILE A 171 8.14 15.15 -13.28
N ALA A 172 9.00 15.87 -14.02
CA ALA A 172 9.12 15.71 -15.47
C ALA A 172 9.56 14.29 -15.84
N ASP A 173 10.52 13.71 -15.12
CA ASP A 173 10.97 12.34 -15.30
C ASP A 173 9.85 11.32 -15.02
N ILE A 174 9.06 11.53 -13.97
CA ILE A 174 7.89 10.66 -13.65
C ILE A 174 6.82 10.77 -14.73
N VAL A 175 6.50 11.99 -15.18
CA VAL A 175 5.54 12.21 -16.27
C VAL A 175 6.04 11.60 -17.58
N ASP A 176 7.33 11.70 -17.86
CA ASP A 176 7.97 11.03 -19.00
C ASP A 176 7.97 9.50 -18.84
N GLU A 177 8.08 8.95 -17.64
CA GLU A 177 7.99 7.49 -17.47
C GLU A 177 6.55 6.98 -17.74
N LEU A 178 5.54 7.75 -17.33
CA LEU A 178 4.14 7.38 -17.45
C LEU A 178 3.52 7.69 -18.82
N THR A 179 4.08 8.63 -19.57
CA THR A 179 3.58 8.99 -20.90
C THR A 179 3.89 7.84 -21.89
N PRO A 180 2.93 7.35 -22.69
CA PRO A 180 3.23 6.34 -23.70
C PRO A 180 4.17 6.89 -24.78
N LEU A 181 5.14 6.10 -25.23
CA LEU A 181 6.03 6.48 -26.34
C LEU A 181 5.21 6.61 -27.63
N ASP A 182 5.19 7.82 -28.20
CA ASP A 182 4.56 8.10 -29.49
C ASP A 182 5.56 7.87 -30.63
N VAL A 183 5.16 7.04 -31.60
CA VAL A 183 5.98 6.70 -32.76
C VAL A 183 6.32 7.93 -33.61
N THR A 184 5.41 8.91 -33.65
CA THR A 184 5.54 10.10 -34.49
C THR A 184 6.67 11.02 -34.04
N GLN A 185 7.04 10.97 -32.76
CA GLN A 185 8.13 11.74 -32.17
C GLN A 185 9.51 11.16 -32.46
N ILE A 186 9.60 9.94 -32.99
CA ILE A 186 10.87 9.29 -33.31
C ILE A 186 11.34 9.72 -34.70
N GLU A 187 12.36 10.56 -34.74
CA GLU A 187 13.02 10.97 -35.98
C GLU A 187 13.77 9.78 -36.59
N VAL A 188 13.64 9.57 -37.90
CA VAL A 188 14.41 8.52 -38.61
C VAL A 188 15.11 9.18 -39.77
N LYS A 189 16.45 9.18 -39.73
CA LYS A 189 17.30 9.74 -40.78
C LYS A 189 17.84 8.62 -41.65
N ALA A 190 17.63 8.74 -42.95
CA ALA A 190 18.09 7.78 -43.96
C ALA A 190 18.77 8.48 -45.14
N ASP A 191 19.26 9.70 -44.94
CA ASP A 191 19.79 10.57 -46.00
C ASP A 191 20.87 9.90 -46.88
N PRO A 192 21.83 9.12 -46.33
CA PRO A 192 22.83 8.44 -47.16
C PRO A 192 22.23 7.42 -48.14
N PHE A 193 21.01 6.95 -47.88
CA PHE A 193 20.34 5.89 -48.63
C PHE A 193 19.10 6.37 -49.41
N ALA A 194 18.81 7.68 -49.42
CA ALA A 194 17.58 8.22 -49.99
C ALA A 194 17.38 7.89 -51.48
N GLU A 195 18.45 7.68 -52.25
CA GLU A 195 18.39 7.26 -53.66
C GLU A 195 18.01 5.77 -53.84
N TYR A 196 18.12 4.96 -52.78
CA TYR A 196 18.03 3.50 -52.83
C TYR A 196 16.81 2.97 -52.09
N PHE A 197 16.48 3.51 -50.92
CA PHE A 197 15.28 3.14 -50.18
C PHE A 197 14.81 4.26 -49.26
N THR A 198 13.54 4.24 -48.92
CA THR A 198 12.91 5.18 -47.99
C THR A 198 12.26 4.43 -46.82
N VAL A 199 12.02 5.13 -45.71
CA VAL A 199 11.28 4.59 -44.57
C VAL A 199 9.82 5.00 -44.72
N SER A 200 8.99 4.09 -45.24
CA SER A 200 7.59 4.40 -45.57
C SER A 200 6.64 4.34 -44.37
N GLN A 201 6.97 3.54 -43.36
CA GLN A 201 6.15 3.41 -42.15
C GLN A 201 7.02 3.17 -40.92
N LYS A 202 6.54 3.66 -39.77
CA LYS A 202 7.11 3.40 -38.44
C LYS A 202 5.98 2.89 -37.55
N THR A 203 6.19 1.80 -36.83
CA THR A 203 5.24 1.31 -35.82
C THR A 203 5.97 0.81 -34.58
N ILE A 204 5.34 0.94 -33.40
CA ILE A 204 5.87 0.34 -32.16
C ILE A 204 5.10 -0.95 -31.90
N ASN A 205 5.83 -2.07 -31.86
CA ASN A 205 5.30 -3.32 -31.32
C ASN A 205 5.50 -3.31 -29.80
N LYS A 206 4.43 -3.01 -29.06
CA LYS A 206 4.44 -2.92 -27.59
C LYS A 206 4.75 -4.26 -26.92
N LYS A 207 4.33 -5.38 -27.50
CA LYS A 207 4.53 -6.73 -26.93
C LYS A 207 6.02 -7.11 -26.89
N ASN A 208 6.74 -6.78 -27.95
CA ASN A 208 8.16 -7.13 -28.08
C ASN A 208 9.10 -5.96 -27.78
N ARG A 209 8.54 -4.77 -27.44
CA ARG A 209 9.28 -3.51 -27.25
C ARG A 209 10.24 -3.22 -28.40
N THR A 210 9.74 -3.26 -29.63
CA THR A 210 10.54 -2.96 -30.83
C THR A 210 9.91 -1.86 -31.65
N LEU A 211 10.74 -0.96 -32.17
CA LEU A 211 10.39 -0.06 -33.26
C LEU A 211 10.54 -0.83 -34.57
N VAL A 212 9.45 -0.96 -35.32
CA VAL A 212 9.44 -1.58 -36.64
C VAL A 212 9.45 -0.48 -37.69
N LEU A 213 10.48 -0.49 -38.54
CA LEU A 213 10.58 0.39 -39.69
C LEU A 213 10.29 -0.41 -40.95
N THR A 214 9.35 0.07 -41.77
CA THR A 214 9.12 -0.48 -43.11
C THR A 214 10.02 0.26 -44.09
N LEU A 215 10.97 -0.46 -44.67
CA LEU A 215 11.83 0.06 -45.74
C LEU A 215 11.16 -0.24 -47.08
N GLN A 216 11.12 0.75 -47.95
CA GLN A 216 10.60 0.66 -49.30
C GLN A 216 11.73 0.91 -50.29
N ARG A 217 11.93 -0.03 -51.22
CA ARG A 217 12.92 0.08 -52.27
C ARG A 217 12.55 1.17 -53.27
N GLU A 218 13.51 2.02 -53.58
CA GLU A 218 13.42 3.01 -54.65
C GLU A 218 13.99 2.49 -55.97
N ALA A 219 13.70 3.19 -57.07
CA ALA A 219 14.15 2.82 -58.41
C ALA A 219 15.68 2.76 -58.55
N GLY A 220 16.42 3.52 -57.73
CA GLY A 220 17.88 3.54 -57.75
C GLY A 220 18.54 2.33 -57.07
N PHE A 221 17.78 1.46 -56.40
CA PHE A 221 18.35 0.32 -55.66
C PHE A 221 18.95 -0.73 -56.61
N PRO A 222 20.24 -1.08 -56.47
CA PRO A 222 20.88 -2.07 -57.32
C PRO A 222 20.40 -3.49 -56.98
N LEU A 223 19.79 -4.17 -57.95
CA LEU A 223 19.20 -5.50 -57.76
C LEU A 223 20.25 -6.62 -57.86
N ASP A 224 21.23 -6.45 -58.75
CA ASP A 224 22.30 -7.42 -59.01
C ASP A 224 23.69 -6.80 -58.84
N VAL A 225 24.73 -7.65 -58.91
CA VAL A 225 26.14 -7.25 -58.72
C VAL A 225 26.59 -6.30 -59.83
N SER A 226 26.13 -6.50 -61.06
CA SER A 226 26.50 -5.67 -62.21
C SER A 226 25.92 -4.26 -62.12
N ALA A 227 24.69 -4.11 -61.63
CA ALA A 227 24.05 -2.82 -61.35
C ALA A 227 24.74 -2.11 -60.19
N LEU A 228 25.12 -2.84 -59.15
CA LEU A 228 25.85 -2.31 -58.00
C LEU A 228 27.24 -1.78 -58.41
N GLN A 229 28.00 -2.56 -59.18
CA GLN A 229 29.33 -2.16 -59.67
C GLN A 229 29.24 -0.90 -60.55
N ARG A 230 28.28 -0.86 -61.49
CA ARG A 230 28.04 0.33 -62.33
C ARG A 230 27.71 1.56 -61.49
N ALA A 231 26.85 1.42 -60.48
CA ALA A 231 26.51 2.52 -59.59
C ALA A 231 27.72 2.99 -58.76
N TYR A 232 28.60 2.06 -58.36
CA TYR A 232 29.83 2.36 -57.62
C TYR A 232 30.85 3.12 -58.47
N ASP A 233 31.08 2.67 -59.69
CA ASP A 233 32.02 3.32 -60.63
C ASP A 233 31.56 4.74 -60.99
N GLN A 234 30.24 4.97 -61.06
CA GLN A 234 29.63 6.28 -61.30
C GLN A 234 29.58 7.18 -60.05
N ALA A 235 29.74 6.62 -58.85
CA ALA A 235 29.68 7.40 -57.63
C ALA A 235 30.96 8.24 -57.45
N THR A 236 30.82 9.56 -57.58
CA THR A 236 31.93 10.52 -57.43
C THR A 236 32.12 11.03 -56.00
N LYS A 237 31.07 10.93 -55.15
CA LYS A 237 31.10 11.38 -53.75
C LYS A 237 31.31 10.21 -52.79
N LEU A 238 32.18 10.40 -51.80
CA LEU A 238 32.49 9.37 -50.79
C LEU A 238 31.26 8.81 -50.06
N PRO A 239 30.30 9.63 -49.55
CA PRO A 239 29.13 9.09 -48.86
C PRO A 239 28.29 8.13 -49.72
N ARG A 240 28.23 8.38 -51.04
CA ARG A 240 27.49 7.54 -51.99
C ARG A 240 28.21 6.20 -52.21
N ARG A 241 29.55 6.21 -52.28
CA ARG A 241 30.35 4.97 -52.35
C ARG A 241 30.16 4.10 -51.11
N LEU A 242 30.20 4.71 -49.93
CA LEU A 242 30.02 4.00 -48.67
C LEU A 242 28.59 3.45 -48.51
N ALA A 243 27.58 4.20 -48.94
CA ALA A 243 26.21 3.68 -49.01
C ALA A 243 26.12 2.46 -49.94
N LEU A 244 26.72 2.50 -51.13
CA LEU A 244 26.75 1.36 -52.06
C LEU A 244 27.53 0.16 -51.50
N GLU A 245 28.61 0.38 -50.75
CA GLU A 245 29.33 -0.69 -50.05
C GLU A 245 28.45 -1.35 -48.97
N ALA A 246 27.69 -0.56 -48.20
CA ALA A 246 26.72 -1.11 -47.25
C ALA A 246 25.62 -1.93 -47.96
N LEU A 247 25.12 -1.46 -49.12
CA LEU A 247 24.19 -2.24 -49.96
C LEU A 247 24.82 -3.53 -50.52
N ALA A 248 26.13 -3.50 -50.83
CA ALA A 248 26.89 -4.66 -51.27
C ALA A 248 26.94 -5.74 -50.18
N GLN A 249 27.24 -5.31 -48.95
CA GLN A 249 27.28 -6.17 -47.77
C GLN A 249 25.89 -6.67 -47.37
N GLY A 250 24.84 -5.95 -47.75
CA GLY A 250 23.45 -6.32 -47.44
C GLY A 250 23.03 -5.94 -46.02
N TYR A 251 23.77 -5.06 -45.36
CA TYR A 251 23.51 -4.57 -44.01
C TYR A 251 23.59 -3.05 -43.96
N VAL A 252 22.79 -2.44 -43.09
CA VAL A 252 22.88 -1.01 -42.74
C VAL A 252 23.12 -0.87 -41.24
N ARG A 253 23.93 0.12 -40.88
CA ARG A 253 24.23 0.47 -39.50
C ARG A 253 23.14 1.39 -38.97
N CYS A 254 22.32 0.88 -38.05
CA CYS A 254 21.29 1.65 -37.37
C CYS A 254 21.80 2.15 -36.02
N GLU A 255 22.04 3.46 -35.93
CA GLU A 255 22.43 4.15 -34.70
C GLU A 255 21.20 4.73 -34.01
N ARG A 256 21.12 4.57 -32.69
CA ARG A 256 19.98 5.00 -31.89
C ARG A 256 20.40 6.05 -30.89
N PHE A 257 19.58 7.08 -30.75
CA PHE A 257 19.82 8.23 -29.87
C PHE A 257 18.59 8.51 -29.02
N ASP A 258 18.79 9.00 -27.80
CA ASP A 258 17.69 9.45 -26.96
C ASP A 258 17.09 10.79 -27.42
N LYS A 259 16.04 11.25 -26.74
CA LYS A 259 15.38 12.54 -26.99
C LYS A 259 16.33 13.75 -26.88
N ASP A 260 17.40 13.62 -26.11
CA ASP A 260 18.41 14.67 -25.88
C ASP A 260 19.57 14.56 -26.89
N GLY A 261 19.48 13.63 -27.85
CA GLY A 261 20.48 13.41 -28.89
C GLY A 261 21.71 12.61 -28.44
N ARG A 262 21.69 12.01 -27.24
CA ARG A 262 22.79 11.19 -26.74
C ARG A 262 22.75 9.81 -27.39
N PHE A 263 23.92 9.32 -27.78
CA PHE A 263 24.07 7.98 -28.36
C PHE A 263 23.66 6.91 -27.34
N LEU A 264 22.83 5.97 -27.76
CA LEU A 264 22.38 4.84 -26.95
C LEU A 264 23.12 3.58 -27.34
N ASP A 265 22.94 3.13 -28.58
CA ASP A 265 23.56 1.92 -29.11
C ASP A 265 23.52 1.88 -30.65
N VAL A 266 24.12 0.83 -31.20
CA VAL A 266 24.17 0.55 -32.63
C VAL A 266 23.82 -0.90 -32.91
N SER A 267 23.15 -1.14 -34.03
CA SER A 267 22.85 -2.49 -34.53
C SER A 267 23.02 -2.54 -36.05
N LEU A 268 23.59 -3.63 -36.56
CA LEU A 268 23.58 -3.93 -37.99
C LEU A 268 22.26 -4.61 -38.35
N VAL A 269 21.58 -4.09 -39.37
CA VAL A 269 20.28 -4.58 -39.81
C VAL A 269 20.40 -5.09 -41.23
N ARG A 270 19.95 -6.32 -41.46
CA ARG A 270 19.97 -6.95 -42.79
C ARG A 270 18.93 -6.31 -43.69
N ILE A 271 19.38 -5.77 -44.82
CA ILE A 271 18.55 -5.15 -45.86
C ILE A 271 18.62 -5.87 -47.20
N GLU A 272 19.48 -6.88 -47.33
CA GLU A 272 19.61 -7.73 -48.51
C GLU A 272 18.26 -8.20 -49.10
N PRO A 273 17.21 -8.54 -48.32
CA PRO A 273 15.93 -8.96 -48.88
C PRO A 273 15.24 -7.88 -49.73
N LEU A 274 15.64 -6.60 -49.64
CA LEU A 274 15.20 -5.56 -50.58
C LEU A 274 15.61 -5.85 -52.02
N ARG A 275 16.58 -6.72 -52.31
CA ARG A 275 16.90 -7.12 -53.69
C ARG A 275 15.76 -7.91 -54.34
N THR A 276 15.07 -8.73 -53.56
CA THR A 276 14.00 -9.62 -54.04
C THR A 276 12.60 -9.10 -53.71
N HIS A 277 12.46 -8.35 -52.62
CA HIS A 277 11.18 -7.80 -52.17
C HIS A 277 11.20 -6.27 -52.27
N PRO A 278 10.12 -5.63 -52.76
CA PRO A 278 10.05 -4.17 -52.86
C PRO A 278 9.96 -3.50 -51.48
N THR A 279 9.54 -4.23 -50.45
CA THR A 279 9.44 -3.74 -49.07
C THR A 279 9.92 -4.79 -48.09
N ILE A 280 10.54 -4.34 -47.00
CA ILE A 280 10.92 -5.19 -45.87
C ILE A 280 10.58 -4.49 -44.55
N GLN A 281 10.39 -5.26 -43.49
CA GLN A 281 10.27 -4.75 -42.13
C GLN A 281 11.54 -5.06 -41.36
N ILE A 282 12.09 -4.04 -40.71
CA ILE A 282 13.22 -4.19 -39.80
C ILE A 282 12.78 -3.84 -38.38
N ALA A 283 13.17 -4.66 -37.42
CA ALA A 283 12.82 -4.48 -36.01
C ALA A 283 14.04 -4.02 -35.23
N LEU A 284 13.92 -2.87 -34.57
CA LEU A 284 14.93 -2.28 -33.70
C LEU A 284 14.46 -2.38 -32.25
N PRO A 285 15.25 -2.96 -31.33
CA PRO A 285 14.85 -3.03 -29.94
C PRO A 285 14.79 -1.62 -29.33
N LEU A 286 13.70 -1.35 -28.59
CA LEU A 286 13.56 -0.13 -27.82
C LEU A 286 14.35 -0.26 -26.51
N PRO A 287 15.13 0.77 -26.14
CA PRO A 287 15.86 0.80 -24.88
C PRO A 287 14.93 0.66 -23.68
N ARG A 288 15.43 0.05 -22.59
CA ARG A 288 14.65 -0.16 -21.37
C ARG A 288 14.54 1.09 -20.51
N ASP A 289 15.68 1.79 -20.37
CA ASP A 289 15.86 2.82 -19.34
C ASP A 289 15.92 4.25 -19.92
N LYS A 290 15.82 4.37 -21.25
CA LYS A 290 15.88 5.65 -21.98
C LYS A 290 14.82 5.67 -23.08
N ARG A 291 14.30 6.87 -23.36
CA ARG A 291 13.35 7.11 -24.46
C ARG A 291 14.12 7.28 -25.76
N LEU A 292 13.78 6.51 -26.79
CA LEU A 292 14.34 6.65 -28.12
C LEU A 292 13.80 7.93 -28.78
N GLY A 293 14.69 8.83 -29.19
CA GLY A 293 14.34 10.08 -29.89
C GLY A 293 14.66 10.04 -31.38
N ARG A 294 15.76 9.38 -31.77
CA ARG A 294 16.20 9.33 -33.16
C ARG A 294 16.85 8.00 -33.54
N VAL A 295 16.59 7.56 -34.77
CA VAL A 295 17.33 6.48 -35.45
C VAL A 295 18.03 7.05 -36.67
N SER A 296 19.31 6.75 -36.83
CA SER A 296 20.10 7.12 -38.03
C SER A 296 20.56 5.88 -38.75
N LEU A 297 20.20 5.76 -40.03
CA LEU A 297 20.69 4.72 -40.94
C LEU A 297 21.98 5.23 -41.59
N SER A 298 23.07 4.52 -41.32
CA SER A 298 24.44 4.82 -41.75
C SER A 298 25.12 3.59 -42.36
N TYR A 299 26.31 3.78 -42.92
CA TYR A 299 27.17 2.76 -43.50
C TYR A 299 28.25 2.31 -42.51
#